data_AF-A0AAF0VD22-F1
#
_entry.id   AF-A0AAF0VD22-F1
#
_cell.length_a   1.000
_cell.length_b   1.000
_cell.length_c   1.000
_cell.angle_alpha   90.00
_cell.angle_beta   90.00
_cell.angle_gamma   90.00
#
_symmetry.space_group_name_H-M   'P 1'
#
loop_
_entity.id
_entity.type
_entity.pdbx_description
1 polymer ?
#
loop_
_entity_poly.entity_id
_entity_poly.type
_entity_poly.pdbx_seq_one_letter_code
_entity_poly.pdbx_strand_id
1 'polypeptide(L)' 'MSYRISLDGTDRTFQDIADAAEYARQLSLELNGSVVKVFDAETGLVIFTAKSRAKIED' A
#
# COMPACT_ATOMS: atom_id res chain seq x y z
N MET A 1 1.78 -4.65 -16.41
CA MET A 1 2.19 -4.43 -15.02
C MET A 1 1.01 -3.95 -14.22
N SER A 2 0.52 -4.84 -13.37
CA SER A 2 -0.48 -4.54 -12.36
C SER A 2 0.13 -4.76 -10.98
N TYR A 3 -0.40 -4.06 -9.99
CA TYR A 3 0.06 -4.05 -8.61
C TYR A 3 -1.05 -4.57 -7.72
N ARG A 4 -0.71 -5.25 -6.65
CA ARG A 4 -1.68 -5.71 -5.65
C ARG A 4 -1.23 -5.25 -4.27
N ILE A 5 -2.20 -4.88 -3.47
CA ILE A 5 -2.02 -4.55 -2.06
C ILE A 5 -2.84 -5.56 -1.29
N SER A 6 -2.19 -6.29 -0.38
CA SER A 6 -2.87 -7.20 0.52
C SER A 6 -2.85 -6.62 1.92
N LEU A 7 -4.04 -6.34 2.45
CA LEU A 7 -4.24 -5.77 3.77
C LEU A 7 -5.35 -6.55 4.47
N ASP A 8 -5.05 -7.15 5.62
CA ASP A 8 -6.02 -7.83 6.50
C ASP A 8 -7.02 -8.74 5.75
N GLY A 9 -6.50 -9.57 4.84
CA GLY A 9 -7.31 -10.50 4.03
C GLY A 9 -8.07 -9.87 2.85
N THR A 10 -7.98 -8.55 2.66
CA THR A 10 -8.48 -7.86 1.47
C THR A 10 -7.31 -7.63 0.50
N ASP A 11 -7.35 -8.27 -0.66
CA ASP A 11 -6.51 -7.91 -1.79
C ASP A 11 -7.20 -6.87 -2.67
N ARG A 12 -6.43 -5.85 -3.06
CA ARG A 12 -6.87 -4.85 -4.03
C ARG A 12 -5.82 -4.72 -5.11
N THR A 13 -6.24 -4.86 -6.36
CA THR A 13 -5.38 -4.75 -7.54
C THR A 13 -5.52 -3.38 -8.21
N PHE A 14 -4.42 -2.90 -8.75
CA PHE A 14 -4.24 -1.59 -9.35
C PHE A 14 -3.48 -1.75 -10.66
N GLN A 15 -3.83 -0.98 -11.69
CA GLN A 15 -3.07 -0.97 -12.95
C GLN A 15 -1.88 0.01 -12.89
N ASP A 16 -1.97 1.03 -12.04
CA ASP A 16 -0.98 2.08 -11.90
C ASP A 16 -0.28 2.04 -10.55
N ILE A 17 1.05 2.19 -10.56
CA ILE A 17 1.85 2.21 -9.33
C ILE A 17 1.57 3.48 -8.49
N ALA A 18 1.22 4.58 -9.16
CA ALA A 18 0.88 5.83 -8.50
C ALA A 18 -0.41 5.67 -7.67
N ASP A 19 -1.43 5.04 -8.24
CA ASP A 19 -2.70 4.77 -7.56
C ASP A 19 -2.51 3.78 -6.40
N ALA A 20 -1.74 2.71 -6.64
CA ALA A 20 -1.35 1.78 -5.58
C ALA A 20 -0.57 2.49 -4.46
N ALA A 21 0.33 3.42 -4.78
CA ALA A 21 1.08 4.18 -3.78
C ALA A 21 0.22 5.14 -2.97
N GLU A 22 -0.70 5.83 -3.62
CA GLU A 22 -1.64 6.71 -2.94
C GLU A 22 -2.56 5.91 -2.01
N TYR A 23 -3.14 4.82 -2.50
CA TYR A 23 -3.97 3.94 -1.69
C TYR A 23 -3.20 3.31 -0.52
N ALA A 24 -1.98 2.83 -0.76
CA ALA A 24 -1.13 2.28 0.28
C ALA A 24 -0.77 3.32 1.35
N ARG A 25 -0.56 4.58 0.96
CA ARG A 25 -0.35 5.69 1.92
C ARG A 25 -1.60 5.99 2.72
N GLN A 26 -2.77 6.01 2.07
CA GLN A 26 -4.04 6.25 2.74
C GLN A 26 -4.32 5.15 3.78
N LEU A 27 -4.22 3.88 3.38
CA LEU A 27 -4.33 2.75 4.30
C LEU A 27 -3.33 2.82 5.45
N SER A 28 -2.09 3.20 5.16
CA SER A 28 -1.08 3.39 6.19
C SER A 28 -1.50 4.46 7.20
N LEU A 29 -2.09 5.58 6.75
CA LEU A 29 -2.64 6.62 7.62
C LEU A 29 -3.83 6.11 8.45
N GLU A 30 -4.79 5.42 7.83
CA GLU A 30 -5.96 4.84 8.50
C GLU A 30 -5.56 3.82 9.58
N LEU A 31 -4.48 3.09 9.35
CA LEU A 31 -3.92 2.12 10.29
C LEU A 31 -2.83 2.72 11.20
N ASN A 32 -2.93 4.01 11.52
CA ASN A 32 -2.06 4.70 12.47
C ASN A 32 -0.56 4.64 12.13
N GLY A 33 -0.24 4.71 10.84
CA GLY A 33 1.11 4.64 10.27
C GLY A 33 1.66 3.22 10.06
N SER A 34 0.77 2.23 9.93
CA SER A 34 1.16 0.85 9.62
C SER A 34 1.81 0.72 8.26
N VAL A 35 2.74 -0.21 8.12
CA VAL A 35 3.46 -0.42 6.85
C VAL A 35 2.57 -1.21 5.89
N VAL A 36 2.28 -0.63 4.73
CA VAL A 36 1.52 -1.28 3.67
C VAL A 36 2.48 -1.72 2.58
N LYS A 37 2.45 -3.01 2.22
CA LYS A 37 3.31 -3.57 1.17
C LYS A 37 2.54 -3.63 -0.15
N VAL A 38 3.17 -3.14 -1.21
CA VAL A 38 2.64 -3.25 -2.57
C VAL A 38 3.44 -4.30 -3.31
N PHE A 39 2.72 -5.28 -3.82
CA PHE A 39 3.25 -6.42 -4.55
C PHE A 39 2.98 -6.24 -6.03
N ASP A 40 3.84 -6.79 -6.86
CA ASP A 40 3.58 -6.98 -8.26
C ASP A 40 2.51 -8.07 -8.41
N ALA A 41 1.46 -7.78 -9.17
CA ALA A 41 0.40 -8.76 -9.35
C ALA A 41 0.86 -9.95 -10.20
N GLU A 42 1.80 -9.74 -11.12
CA GLU A 42 2.28 -10.77 -12.07
C GLU A 42 3.32 -11.70 -11.42
N THR A 43 4.28 -11.16 -10.67
CA THR A 43 5.38 -11.91 -10.05
C THR A 43 5.19 -12.19 -8.57
N GLY A 44 4.29 -11.46 -7.90
CA GLY A 44 4.08 -11.58 -6.45
C GLY A 44 5.19 -10.97 -5.59
N LEU A 45 6.17 -10.28 -6.20
CA LEU A 45 7.29 -9.66 -5.49
C LEU A 45 6.88 -8.31 -4.90
N VAL A 46 7.43 -7.94 -3.75
CA VAL A 46 7.22 -6.59 -3.19
C VAL A 46 7.93 -5.57 -4.08
N ILE A 47 7.17 -4.68 -4.70
CA ILE A 47 7.71 -3.60 -5.52
C ILE A 47 8.12 -2.42 -4.64
N PHE A 48 7.27 -2.04 -3.68
CA PHE A 48 7.60 -1.03 -2.70
C PHE A 48 6.74 -1.15 -1.43
N THR A 49 7.11 -0.41 -0.39
CA THR A 49 6.36 -0.33 0.86
C THR A 49 5.98 1.12 1.13
N ALA A 50 4.70 1.36 1.40
CA ALA A 50 4.22 2.65 1.84
C ALA A 50 4.20 2.68 3.37
N LYS A 51 4.75 3.75 3.93
CA LYS A 51 4.63 4.07 5.34
C LYS A 51 4.33 5.55 5.47
N SER A 52 3.13 5.85 5.91
CA SER A 52 2.72 7.19 6.31
C SER A 52 3.09 7.34 7.78
N ARG A 53 3.84 8.39 8.13
CA ARG A 53 3.92 8.80 9.54
C ARG A 53 2.57 9.44 9.84
N ALA A 54 1.74 8.79 10.65
CA ALA A 54 0.65 9.47 11.31
C ALA A 54 1.28 10.70 11.97
N LYS A 55 0.88 11.89 11.51
CA LYS A 55 1.37 13.15 12.07
C LYS A 55 0.81 13.16 13.48
N ILE A 56 1.64 12.81 14.45
CA ILE A 56 1.36 13.08 15.86
C ILE A 56 1.39 14.60 15.91
N GLU A 57 0.22 15.23 15.87
CA GLU A 57 0.10 16.65 16.21
C GLU A 57 0.46 16.76 17.69
N ASP A 58 1.51 17.53 17.98
CA ASP A 58 1.94 17.96 19.32
C ASP A 58 1.18 19.23 19.71
#